data_AF-A0A662GPF0-F1
#
_entry.id   AF-A0A662GPF0-F1
#
_cell.length_a   1.000
_cell.length_b   1.000
_cell.length_c   1.000
_cell.angle_alpha   90.00
_cell.angle_beta   90.00
_cell.angle_gamma   90.00
#
_symmetry.space_group_name_H-M   'P 1'
#
loop_
_entity.id
_entity.type
_entity.pdbx_description
1 polymer ?
#
loop_
_entity_poly.entity_id
_entity_poly.type
_entity_poly.pdbx_seq_one_letter_code
_entity_poly.pdbx_strand_id
1 'polypeptide(L)'
;MYKPSKEDVRLPPEVKKRVRESVKKSWRGSRSEWKTVINYPHGVAISYVVPKSLENVRDVDLIATMKAAVLRNRWNDCGLKLEREDIRVRVRRTRVPRLTVLILDSSGSMAVARRISLAKKIAWELTERLYVKRDSVALIVFRGKEANVLIPPTRRYIDVVDALKTVPTGGRTPLSDALYKLLTLAKTVKMKNPWTQVKAILITDGKANTCLGLAKSLKEEIENLSKALAKLGVNMEIYDTRPVGVMEFSKSYIDLIASICNATVYRAG
;
A
#
# COMPACT_ATOMS: atom_id res chain seq x y z
N MET A 1 -26.73 5.94 -0.25
CA MET A 1 -25.47 6.53 0.29
C MET A 1 -25.27 5.96 1.69
N TYR A 2 -24.28 5.08 1.90
CA TYR A 2 -24.07 4.45 3.21
C TYR A 2 -23.61 5.52 4.23
N LYS A 3 -24.41 5.79 5.25
CA LYS A 3 -24.04 6.64 6.37
C LYS A 3 -23.89 5.72 7.59
N PRO A 4 -22.70 5.57 8.17
CA PRO A 4 -22.52 4.70 9.33
C PRO A 4 -23.47 5.13 10.45
N SER A 5 -24.10 4.15 11.12
CA SER A 5 -25.05 4.41 12.21
C SER A 5 -24.33 5.02 13.42
N LYS A 6 -25.04 5.70 14.34
CA LYS A 6 -24.43 6.28 15.55
C LYS A 6 -23.77 5.22 16.45
N GLU A 7 -24.20 3.96 16.34
CA GLU A 7 -23.68 2.83 17.12
C GLU A 7 -22.37 2.26 16.56
N ASP A 8 -22.16 2.33 15.23
CA ASP A 8 -20.89 1.97 14.57
C ASP A 8 -19.72 2.91 14.92
N VAL A 9 -19.98 3.95 15.72
CA VAL A 9 -19.11 5.12 15.92
C VAL A 9 -18.80 5.38 17.40
N ARG A 10 -18.73 4.34 18.25
CA ARG A 10 -18.00 4.47 19.53
C ARG A 10 -16.52 4.14 19.33
N LEU A 11 -15.81 5.09 18.72
CA LEU A 11 -14.36 5.20 18.88
C LEU A 11 -14.08 6.32 19.89
N PRO A 12 -13.06 6.14 20.75
CA PRO A 12 -12.60 7.22 21.63
C PRO A 12 -12.39 8.52 20.83
N PRO A 13 -12.73 9.69 21.39
CA PRO A 13 -12.58 10.98 20.71
C PRO A 13 -11.17 11.18 20.15
N GLU A 14 -10.16 10.66 20.87
CA GLU A 14 -8.76 10.65 20.47
C GLU A 14 -8.50 9.83 19.22
N VAL A 15 -9.08 8.64 19.09
CA VAL A 15 -8.95 7.78 17.90
C VAL A 15 -9.68 8.42 16.72
N LYS A 16 -10.86 9.02 16.94
CA LYS A 16 -11.58 9.77 15.89
C LYS A 16 -10.78 10.98 15.40
N LYS A 17 -10.13 11.71 16.31
CA LYS A 17 -9.27 12.84 16.00
C LYS A 17 -7.97 12.39 15.31
N ARG A 18 -7.31 11.33 15.79
CA ARG A 18 -6.05 10.77 15.24
C ARG A 18 -6.23 10.05 13.92
N VAL A 19 -7.34 9.32 13.72
CA VAL A 19 -7.72 8.80 12.41
C VAL A 19 -7.89 9.99 11.48
N ARG A 20 -8.76 10.95 11.81
CA ARG A 20 -8.97 12.17 11.01
C ARG A 20 -7.68 12.98 10.79
N GLU A 21 -6.74 12.99 11.72
CA GLU A 21 -5.45 13.70 11.66
C GLU A 21 -4.37 12.95 10.89
N SER A 22 -4.28 11.62 10.96
CA SER A 22 -3.43 10.78 10.10
C SER A 22 -3.90 10.88 8.65
N VAL A 23 -5.21 10.72 8.50
CA VAL A 23 -6.00 10.87 7.30
C VAL A 23 -5.77 12.32 6.81
N LYS A 24 -5.74 13.38 7.64
CA LYS A 24 -5.35 14.76 7.26
C LYS A 24 -3.83 15.05 7.12
N LYS A 25 -2.91 14.33 7.76
CA LYS A 25 -1.45 14.55 7.58
C LYS A 25 -1.00 14.03 6.22
N SER A 26 -1.61 12.94 5.77
CA SER A 26 -1.60 12.52 4.37
C SER A 26 -2.23 13.57 3.42
N TRP A 27 -2.91 14.62 3.92
CA TRP A 27 -3.64 15.63 3.12
C TRP A 27 -2.88 16.93 2.87
N ARG A 28 -1.79 17.22 3.56
CA ARG A 28 -1.02 18.43 3.25
C ARG A 28 -0.15 18.21 2.01
N GLY A 29 -0.81 18.25 0.85
CA GLY A 29 -0.21 18.72 -0.38
C GLY A 29 -0.61 17.95 -1.62
N SER A 30 -1.10 18.71 -2.61
CA SER A 30 -1.04 18.47 -4.05
C SER A 30 0.33 17.92 -4.55
N ARG A 31 1.38 17.98 -3.71
CA ARG A 31 2.74 17.48 -3.96
C ARG A 31 2.94 15.98 -3.65
N SER A 32 2.14 15.34 -2.79
CA SER A 32 2.33 13.92 -2.42
C SER A 32 1.93 12.92 -3.51
N GLU A 33 1.20 13.38 -4.53
CA GLU A 33 0.69 12.58 -5.64
C GLU A 33 1.67 12.46 -6.80
N TRP A 34 2.59 13.42 -6.93
CA TRP A 34 3.49 13.49 -8.07
C TRP A 34 4.83 12.88 -7.73
N LYS A 35 5.23 11.87 -8.51
CA LYS A 35 6.57 11.30 -8.49
C LYS A 35 7.34 11.78 -9.71
N THR A 36 8.62 12.06 -9.50
CA THR A 36 9.59 12.14 -10.59
C THR A 36 9.95 10.72 -11.00
N VAL A 37 9.71 10.39 -12.26
CA VAL A 37 9.92 9.07 -12.84
C VAL A 37 10.83 9.21 -14.05
N ILE A 38 11.69 8.22 -14.23
CA ILE A 38 12.61 8.14 -15.36
C ILE A 38 12.13 6.99 -16.23
N ASN A 39 12.22 7.16 -17.55
CA ASN A 39 11.91 6.11 -18.50
C ASN A 39 10.45 5.61 -18.42
N TYR A 40 9.52 6.52 -18.15
CA TYR A 40 8.10 6.23 -17.98
C TYR A 40 7.27 7.18 -18.85
N PRO A 41 6.54 6.66 -19.86
CA PRO A 41 5.99 7.47 -20.95
C PRO A 41 4.78 8.34 -20.55
N HIS A 42 4.36 8.34 -19.28
CA HIS A 42 3.21 9.11 -18.82
C HIS A 42 3.61 10.24 -17.86
N GLY A 43 2.90 11.37 -17.98
CA GLY A 43 3.14 12.57 -17.17
C GLY A 43 3.78 13.69 -17.97
N VAL A 44 4.15 14.76 -17.28
CA VAL A 44 4.74 15.96 -17.89
C VAL A 44 6.25 15.79 -17.90
N ALA A 45 6.88 15.91 -19.07
CA ALA A 45 8.34 15.90 -19.19
C ALA A 45 8.90 17.18 -18.54
N ILE A 46 9.88 17.02 -17.66
CA ILE A 46 10.51 18.13 -16.93
C ILE A 46 12.01 18.24 -17.20
N SER A 47 12.68 17.15 -17.55
CA SER A 47 14.11 17.11 -17.83
C SER A 47 14.46 15.80 -18.56
N TYR A 48 15.75 15.49 -18.71
CA TYR A 48 16.27 14.25 -19.27
C TYR A 48 17.55 13.82 -18.54
N VAL A 49 17.87 12.53 -18.60
CA VAL A 49 19.09 11.93 -18.01
C VAL A 49 19.72 10.92 -18.96
N VAL A 50 21.00 10.62 -18.76
CA VAL A 50 21.64 9.46 -19.40
C VAL A 50 21.11 8.18 -18.76
N PRO A 51 20.59 7.21 -19.53
CA PRO A 51 20.10 5.96 -18.97
C PRO A 51 21.25 5.13 -18.40
N LYS A 52 21.00 4.43 -17.29
CA LYS A 52 21.98 3.49 -16.70
C LYS A 52 22.19 2.24 -17.57
N SER A 53 21.19 1.83 -18.33
CA SER A 53 21.22 0.69 -19.25
C SER A 53 20.26 0.96 -20.42
N LEU A 54 20.62 0.45 -21.60
CA LEU A 54 19.85 0.58 -22.83
C LEU A 54 18.85 -0.55 -23.07
N GLU A 55 18.92 -1.64 -22.29
CA GLU A 55 18.13 -2.85 -22.52
C GLU A 55 16.61 -2.64 -22.37
N ASN A 56 16.19 -1.61 -21.63
CA ASN A 56 14.79 -1.40 -21.26
C ASN A 56 14.33 0.05 -21.45
N VAL A 57 14.88 0.77 -22.42
CA VAL A 57 14.49 2.18 -22.67
C VAL A 57 13.12 2.24 -23.36
N ARG A 58 12.23 3.08 -22.83
CA ARG A 58 10.81 3.24 -23.22
C ARG A 58 10.41 4.69 -23.52
N ASP A 59 11.09 5.69 -22.96
CA ASP A 59 10.72 7.12 -23.10
C ASP A 59 11.95 7.96 -23.46
N VAL A 60 12.49 7.72 -24.67
CA VAL A 60 13.64 8.45 -25.22
C VAL A 60 13.28 9.91 -25.45
N ASP A 61 14.18 10.82 -25.06
CA ASP A 61 14.11 12.21 -25.48
C ASP A 61 14.90 12.41 -26.78
N LEU A 62 14.19 12.43 -27.91
CA LEU A 62 14.81 12.58 -29.23
C LEU A 62 15.59 13.89 -29.36
N ILE A 63 15.03 15.01 -28.86
CA ILE A 63 15.66 16.32 -28.98
C ILE A 63 16.93 16.37 -28.13
N ALA A 64 16.88 15.91 -26.88
CA ALA A 64 18.05 15.90 -26.01
C ALA A 64 19.12 14.91 -26.50
N THR A 65 18.72 13.80 -27.10
CA THR A 65 19.62 12.83 -27.73
C THR A 65 20.34 13.45 -28.94
N MET A 66 19.59 14.10 -29.83
CA MET A 66 20.19 14.82 -30.97
C MET A 66 21.11 15.94 -30.51
N LYS A 67 20.71 16.73 -29.50
CA LYS A 67 21.57 17.76 -28.90
C LYS A 67 22.87 17.17 -28.35
N ALA A 68 22.81 16.03 -27.67
CA ALA A 68 23.99 15.35 -27.16
C ALA A 68 24.93 14.91 -28.31
N ALA A 69 24.38 14.30 -29.36
CA ALA A 69 25.15 13.86 -30.53
C ALA A 69 25.83 15.05 -31.27
N VAL A 70 25.12 16.18 -31.42
CA VAL A 70 25.67 17.39 -32.04
C VAL A 70 26.80 17.98 -31.20
N LEU A 71 26.61 18.08 -29.88
CA LEU A 71 27.62 18.62 -28.97
C LEU A 71 28.89 17.75 -28.92
N ARG A 72 28.74 16.42 -29.05
CA ARG A 72 29.86 15.48 -29.05
C ARG A 72 30.73 15.60 -30.31
N ASN A 73 30.11 15.56 -31.49
CA ASN A 73 30.87 15.47 -32.74
C ASN A 73 31.29 16.80 -33.33
N ARG A 74 30.69 17.92 -32.87
CA ARG A 74 30.57 19.17 -33.64
C ARG A 74 29.97 18.87 -35.03
N TRP A 75 29.31 19.84 -35.62
CA TRP A 75 28.72 19.61 -36.95
C TRP A 75 29.86 19.55 -37.97
N ASN A 76 30.33 18.34 -38.29
CA ASN A 76 31.34 18.11 -39.32
C ASN A 76 30.68 17.69 -40.64
N ASP A 77 31.41 17.80 -41.74
CA ASP A 77 30.92 17.57 -43.11
C ASP A 77 30.33 16.16 -43.37
N CYS A 78 30.58 15.20 -42.47
CA CYS A 78 30.09 13.82 -42.55
C CYS A 78 28.68 13.60 -41.95
N GLY A 79 28.03 14.65 -41.44
CA GLY A 79 26.68 14.58 -40.86
C GLY A 79 26.62 14.13 -39.39
N LEU A 80 25.40 14.06 -38.85
CA LEU A 80 25.15 13.71 -37.44
C LEU A 80 25.26 12.20 -37.20
N LYS A 81 26.35 11.75 -36.59
CA LYS A 81 26.50 10.36 -36.13
C LYS A 81 25.94 10.21 -34.72
N LEU A 82 24.88 9.40 -34.57
CA LEU A 82 24.24 9.10 -33.28
C LEU A 82 24.85 7.84 -32.67
N GLU A 83 25.33 7.94 -31.42
CA GLU A 83 25.91 6.81 -30.69
C GLU A 83 25.09 6.46 -29.44
N ARG A 84 25.35 5.27 -28.89
CA ARG A 84 24.65 4.74 -27.72
C ARG A 84 24.77 5.66 -26.50
N GLU A 85 25.90 6.35 -26.37
CA GLU A 85 26.20 7.30 -25.30
C GLU A 85 25.45 8.63 -25.44
N ASP A 86 24.90 8.94 -26.61
CA ASP A 86 24.11 10.14 -26.85
C ASP A 86 22.67 9.97 -26.37
N ILE A 87 22.19 8.74 -26.18
CA ILE A 87 20.81 8.45 -25.80
C ILE A 87 20.47 9.16 -24.48
N ARG A 88 19.41 9.95 -24.51
CA ARG A 88 18.82 10.61 -23.34
C ARG A 88 17.41 10.08 -23.12
N VAL A 89 17.05 9.90 -21.86
CA VAL A 89 15.73 9.42 -21.45
C VAL A 89 15.03 10.51 -20.66
N ARG A 90 13.73 10.70 -20.93
CA ARG A 90 12.94 11.73 -20.27
C ARG A 90 12.78 11.44 -18.78
N VAL A 91 12.92 12.51 -18.01
CA VAL A 91 12.48 12.61 -16.62
C VAL A 91 11.12 13.28 -16.66
N ARG A 92 10.11 12.58 -16.18
CA ARG A 92 8.74 13.10 -16.11
C ARG A 92 8.31 13.27 -14.67
N ARG A 93 7.45 14.27 -14.44
CA ARG A 93 6.65 14.38 -13.23
C ARG A 93 5.27 13.81 -13.53
N THR A 94 4.88 12.76 -12.80
CA THR A 94 3.61 12.07 -13.03
C THR A 94 2.86 11.74 -11.76
N ARG A 95 1.52 11.67 -11.84
CA ARG A 95 0.70 11.09 -10.77
C ARG A 95 0.72 9.58 -10.88
N VAL A 96 1.24 8.93 -9.85
CA VAL A 96 1.38 7.46 -9.84
C VAL A 96 0.11 6.79 -9.30
N PRO A 97 -0.25 5.60 -9.80
CA PRO A 97 -1.36 4.84 -9.23
C PRO A 97 -1.12 4.53 -7.75
N ARG A 98 -2.22 4.45 -7.00
CA ARG A 98 -2.20 4.06 -5.59
C ARG A 98 -3.10 2.87 -5.36
N LEU A 99 -2.64 1.96 -4.53
CA LEU A 99 -3.40 0.83 -4.03
C LEU A 99 -3.47 0.92 -2.51
N THR A 100 -4.69 1.01 -1.97
CA THR A 100 -4.92 0.86 -0.53
C THR A 100 -5.49 -0.52 -0.25
N VAL A 101 -4.81 -1.31 0.57
CA VAL A 101 -5.22 -2.65 0.95
C VAL A 101 -5.72 -2.61 2.40
N LEU A 102 -7.01 -2.85 2.59
CA LEU A 102 -7.59 -3.08 3.91
C LEU A 102 -7.35 -4.55 4.27
N ILE A 103 -6.77 -4.80 5.45
CA ILE A 103 -6.47 -6.14 5.93
C ILE A 103 -7.17 -6.29 7.27
N LEU A 104 -8.21 -7.12 7.30
CA LEU A 104 -9.13 -7.23 8.43
C LEU A 104 -9.01 -8.60 9.10
N ASP A 105 -8.78 -8.56 10.40
CA ASP A 105 -8.85 -9.72 11.27
C ASP A 105 -10.30 -10.05 11.65
N SER A 106 -10.80 -11.17 11.15
CA SER A 106 -12.15 -11.67 11.44
C SER A 106 -12.18 -12.79 12.50
N SER A 107 -11.10 -12.94 13.28
CA SER A 107 -11.00 -13.91 14.39
C SER A 107 -11.65 -13.41 15.69
N GLY A 108 -12.44 -14.25 16.38
CA GLY A 108 -13.08 -13.93 17.67
C GLY A 108 -14.40 -13.13 17.58
N SER A 109 -15.52 -13.74 17.95
CA SER A 109 -16.88 -13.24 17.67
C SER A 109 -17.17 -11.79 18.11
N MET A 110 -16.94 -11.43 19.39
CA MET A 110 -17.27 -10.08 19.91
C MET A 110 -16.28 -9.00 19.45
N ALA A 111 -14.99 -9.32 19.36
CA ALA A 111 -13.96 -8.38 18.92
C ALA A 111 -14.08 -8.06 17.42
N VAL A 112 -14.64 -8.99 16.63
CA VAL A 112 -14.81 -8.84 15.19
C VAL A 112 -15.83 -7.79 14.82
N ALA A 113 -16.94 -7.67 15.56
CA ALA A 113 -17.90 -6.59 15.33
C ALA A 113 -17.23 -5.21 15.43
N ARG A 114 -16.40 -5.00 16.46
CA ARG A 114 -15.62 -3.75 16.64
C ARG A 114 -14.65 -3.49 15.50
N ARG A 115 -13.92 -4.53 15.07
CA ARG A 115 -12.98 -4.44 13.94
C ARG A 115 -13.68 -4.14 12.62
N ILE A 116 -14.84 -4.77 12.37
CA ILE A 116 -15.68 -4.51 11.19
C ILE A 116 -16.20 -3.07 11.21
N SER A 117 -16.72 -2.56 12.33
CA SER A 117 -17.17 -1.17 12.41
C SER A 117 -16.02 -0.18 12.20
N LEU A 118 -14.83 -0.47 12.75
CA LEU A 118 -13.62 0.31 12.49
C LEU A 118 -13.22 0.26 11.00
N ALA A 119 -13.24 -0.92 10.39
CA ALA A 119 -12.93 -1.12 8.97
C ALA A 119 -13.93 -0.38 8.07
N LYS A 120 -15.23 -0.43 8.36
CA LYS A 120 -16.28 0.30 7.64
C LYS A 120 -16.05 1.81 7.74
N LYS A 121 -15.64 2.31 8.90
CA LYS A 121 -15.34 3.72 9.09
C LYS A 121 -14.10 4.15 8.31
N ILE A 122 -13.00 3.40 8.42
CA ILE A 122 -11.77 3.67 7.66
C ILE A 122 -12.07 3.61 6.16
N ALA A 123 -12.77 2.57 5.72
CA ALA A 123 -13.24 2.48 4.35
C ALA A 123 -14.02 3.74 3.98
N TRP A 124 -15.01 4.17 4.76
CA TRP A 124 -15.85 5.32 4.43
C TRP A 124 -15.03 6.61 4.27
N GLU A 125 -14.07 6.84 5.16
CA GLU A 125 -13.16 7.97 5.07
C GLU A 125 -12.20 7.87 3.86
N LEU A 126 -11.94 6.66 3.35
CA LEU A 126 -11.25 6.45 2.09
C LEU A 126 -12.15 6.71 0.88
N THR A 127 -13.47 6.48 0.93
CA THR A 127 -14.39 6.75 -0.19
C THR A 127 -14.33 8.19 -0.67
N GLU A 128 -14.33 9.13 0.28
CA GLU A 128 -14.29 10.56 -0.01
C GLU A 128 -13.01 10.96 -0.76
N ARG A 129 -11.96 10.12 -0.72
CA ARG A 129 -10.64 10.34 -1.34
C ARG A 129 -10.43 9.57 -2.63
N LEU A 130 -10.92 8.33 -2.68
CA LEU A 130 -10.68 7.39 -3.78
C LEU A 130 -11.50 7.70 -5.05
N TYR A 131 -12.37 8.72 -5.00
CA TYR A 131 -13.06 9.22 -6.18
C TYR A 131 -12.09 9.81 -7.24
N VAL A 132 -10.82 10.03 -6.88
CA VAL A 132 -9.77 10.45 -7.80
C VAL A 132 -9.42 9.36 -8.80
N LYS A 133 -9.42 9.70 -10.10
CA LYS A 133 -8.94 8.82 -11.18
C LYS A 133 -7.49 8.40 -10.91
N ARG A 134 -7.29 7.14 -10.47
CA ARG A 134 -6.06 6.30 -10.44
C ARG A 134 -5.84 5.56 -9.11
N ASP A 135 -6.69 5.78 -8.12
CA ASP A 135 -6.61 5.06 -6.85
C ASP A 135 -7.48 3.80 -6.89
N SER A 136 -6.98 2.71 -6.31
CA SER A 136 -7.67 1.43 -6.20
C SER A 136 -7.66 0.95 -4.76
N VAL A 137 -8.65 0.15 -4.39
CA VAL A 137 -8.80 -0.46 -3.08
C VAL A 137 -8.86 -1.97 -3.20
N ALA A 138 -8.34 -2.68 -2.22
CA ALA A 138 -8.49 -4.13 -2.07
C ALA A 138 -8.85 -4.46 -0.61
N LEU A 139 -9.49 -5.59 -0.41
CA LEU A 139 -9.86 -6.11 0.91
C LEU A 139 -9.31 -7.52 1.08
N ILE A 140 -8.47 -7.70 2.08
CA ILE A 140 -7.98 -8.99 2.56
C ILE A 140 -8.66 -9.24 3.90
N VAL A 141 -9.28 -10.41 4.04
CA VAL A 141 -9.89 -10.86 5.30
C VAL A 141 -9.24 -12.16 5.69
N PHE A 142 -8.84 -12.28 6.95
CA PHE A 142 -8.23 -13.49 7.45
C PHE A 142 -9.01 -14.04 8.65
N ARG A 143 -9.20 -15.38 8.63
CA ARG A 143 -9.87 -16.16 9.69
C ARG A 143 -9.51 -17.63 9.61
N GLY A 144 -9.70 -18.35 10.70
CA GLY A 144 -9.54 -19.79 10.69
C GLY A 144 -8.10 -20.16 10.35
N LYS A 145 -7.89 -20.83 9.22
CA LYS A 145 -6.56 -21.32 8.80
C LYS A 145 -5.93 -20.51 7.66
N GLU A 146 -6.66 -19.58 7.05
CA GLU A 146 -6.22 -18.89 5.84
C GLU A 146 -6.64 -17.40 5.77
N ALA A 147 -5.97 -16.66 4.91
CA ALA A 147 -6.26 -15.29 4.52
C ALA A 147 -6.75 -15.26 3.06
N ASN A 148 -7.91 -14.65 2.85
CA ASN A 148 -8.56 -14.55 1.56
C ASN A 148 -8.60 -13.11 1.07
N VAL A 149 -8.28 -12.91 -0.21
CA VAL A 149 -8.47 -11.63 -0.90
C VAL A 149 -9.95 -11.57 -1.28
N LEU A 150 -10.78 -11.01 -0.39
CA LEU A 150 -12.22 -10.92 -0.57
C LEU A 150 -12.59 -9.99 -1.72
N ILE A 151 -11.88 -8.86 -1.84
CA ILE A 151 -12.01 -7.93 -2.96
C ILE A 151 -10.63 -7.69 -3.58
N PRO A 152 -10.42 -8.07 -4.84
CA PRO A 152 -9.17 -7.77 -5.55
C PRO A 152 -9.05 -6.25 -5.81
N PRO A 153 -7.87 -5.75 -6.24
CA PRO A 153 -7.70 -4.33 -6.56
C PRO A 153 -8.77 -3.80 -7.52
N THR A 154 -9.70 -3.01 -6.99
CA THR A 154 -10.83 -2.42 -7.72
C THR A 154 -10.87 -0.91 -7.52
N ARG A 155 -11.47 -0.20 -8.49
CA ARG A 155 -11.79 1.22 -8.34
C ARG A 155 -13.23 1.43 -7.83
N ARG A 156 -14.02 0.36 -7.77
CA ARG A 156 -15.37 0.37 -7.22
C ARG A 156 -15.29 0.21 -5.72
N TYR A 157 -15.18 1.35 -5.06
CA TYR A 157 -15.04 1.38 -3.62
C TYR A 157 -16.27 0.79 -2.90
N ILE A 158 -17.47 0.94 -3.45
CA ILE A 158 -18.72 0.46 -2.83
C ILE A 158 -18.68 -1.06 -2.58
N ASP A 159 -18.04 -1.82 -3.48
CA ASP A 159 -17.85 -3.26 -3.37
C ASP A 159 -17.13 -3.64 -2.07
N VAL A 160 -16.20 -2.81 -1.60
CA VAL A 160 -15.47 -3.04 -0.33
C VAL A 160 -16.38 -2.79 0.87
N VAL A 161 -17.23 -1.76 0.85
CA VAL A 161 -18.17 -1.48 1.95
C VAL A 161 -19.22 -2.56 2.05
N ASP A 162 -19.73 -3.00 0.91
CA ASP A 162 -20.74 -4.04 0.87
C ASP A 162 -20.15 -5.39 1.29
N ALA A 163 -18.92 -5.70 0.84
CA ALA A 163 -18.20 -6.88 1.32
C ALA A 163 -17.97 -6.86 2.84
N LEU A 164 -17.72 -5.69 3.44
CA LEU A 164 -17.58 -5.53 4.90
C LEU A 164 -18.88 -5.82 5.67
N LYS A 165 -20.05 -5.81 5.04
CA LYS A 165 -21.33 -6.19 5.68
C LYS A 165 -21.49 -7.70 5.80
N THR A 166 -20.89 -8.45 4.88
CA THR A 166 -21.03 -9.91 4.76
C THR A 166 -19.78 -10.66 5.22
N VAL A 167 -18.87 -10.02 5.96
CA VAL A 167 -17.65 -10.66 6.47
C VAL A 167 -18.04 -11.75 7.47
N PRO A 168 -17.69 -13.02 7.20
CA PRO A 168 -17.95 -14.10 8.13
C PRO A 168 -17.08 -13.97 9.39
N THR A 169 -17.61 -14.28 10.56
CA THR A 169 -16.93 -14.09 11.85
C THR A 169 -16.46 -15.42 12.45
N GLY A 170 -15.35 -15.39 13.19
CA GLY A 170 -14.85 -16.53 13.99
C GLY A 170 -13.64 -17.27 13.40
N GLY A 171 -13.00 -18.12 14.23
CA GLY A 171 -11.82 -18.90 13.88
C GLY A 171 -10.51 -18.38 14.47
N ARG A 172 -9.38 -19.00 14.07
CA ARG A 172 -8.01 -18.59 14.44
C ARG A 172 -7.53 -17.41 13.58
N THR A 173 -6.31 -16.95 13.86
CA THR A 173 -5.73 -15.71 13.33
C THR A 173 -4.48 -16.02 12.46
N PRO A 174 -4.65 -16.24 11.15
CA PRO A 174 -3.55 -16.52 10.23
C PRO A 174 -2.88 -15.23 9.72
N LEU A 175 -2.22 -14.52 10.64
CA LEU A 175 -1.55 -13.24 10.35
C LEU A 175 -0.45 -13.39 9.29
N SER A 176 0.35 -14.45 9.34
CA SER A 176 1.41 -14.68 8.35
C SER A 176 0.85 -14.85 6.93
N ASP A 177 -0.27 -15.57 6.79
CA ASP A 177 -0.93 -15.70 5.48
C ASP A 177 -1.45 -14.36 4.96
N ALA A 178 -2.02 -13.54 5.84
CA ALA A 178 -2.46 -12.20 5.46
C ALA A 178 -1.30 -11.32 4.94
N LEU A 179 -0.14 -11.35 5.61
CA LEU A 179 1.06 -10.64 5.18
C LEU A 179 1.62 -11.20 3.86
N TYR A 180 1.58 -12.52 3.66
CA TYR A 180 2.00 -13.17 2.42
C TYR A 180 1.11 -12.80 1.23
N LYS A 181 -0.23 -12.79 1.43
CA LYS A 181 -1.19 -12.34 0.42
C LYS A 181 -0.99 -10.87 0.08
N LEU A 182 -0.77 -10.01 1.09
CA LEU A 182 -0.42 -8.61 0.87
C LEU A 182 0.85 -8.48 0.02
N LEU A 183 1.91 -9.21 0.35
CA LEU A 183 3.18 -9.17 -0.38
C LEU A 183 2.98 -9.59 -1.85
N THR A 184 2.23 -10.65 -2.07
CA THR A 184 1.94 -11.18 -3.42
C THR A 184 1.13 -10.18 -4.24
N LEU A 185 0.12 -9.58 -3.64
CA LEU A 185 -0.73 -8.58 -4.28
C LEU A 185 0.07 -7.29 -4.59
N ALA A 186 0.91 -6.85 -3.66
CA ALA A 186 1.79 -5.69 -3.86
C ALA A 186 2.82 -5.93 -4.99
N LYS A 187 3.44 -7.13 -5.05
CA LYS A 187 4.33 -7.52 -6.16
C LYS A 187 3.60 -7.49 -7.49
N THR A 188 2.40 -8.09 -7.56
CA THR A 188 1.60 -8.17 -8.78
C THR A 188 1.28 -6.78 -9.35
N VAL A 189 0.87 -5.85 -8.50
CA VAL A 189 0.55 -4.48 -8.95
C VAL A 189 1.81 -3.71 -9.35
N LYS A 190 2.92 -3.88 -8.63
CA LYS A 190 4.19 -3.23 -8.99
C LYS A 190 4.85 -3.81 -10.24
N MET A 191 4.61 -5.08 -10.58
CA MET A 191 5.03 -5.62 -11.88
C MET A 191 4.31 -4.92 -13.04
N LYS A 192 3.02 -4.60 -12.88
CA LYS A 192 2.26 -3.85 -13.90
C LYS A 192 2.71 -2.38 -13.98
N ASN A 193 2.96 -1.75 -12.83
CA ASN A 193 3.51 -0.40 -12.79
C ASN A 193 4.46 -0.25 -11.57
N PRO A 194 5.79 -0.21 -11.80
CA PRO A 194 6.79 -0.15 -10.72
C PRO A 194 6.63 1.04 -9.78
N TRP A 195 6.04 2.12 -10.26
CA TRP A 195 5.86 3.36 -9.52
C TRP A 195 4.61 3.37 -8.64
N THR A 196 3.78 2.31 -8.70
CA THR A 196 2.56 2.20 -7.89
C THR A 196 2.89 2.28 -6.41
N GLN A 197 2.22 3.17 -5.70
CA GLN A 197 2.31 3.27 -4.25
C GLN A 197 1.32 2.29 -3.62
N VAL A 198 1.79 1.47 -2.68
CA VAL A 198 0.96 0.51 -1.95
C VAL A 198 0.90 0.94 -0.50
N LYS A 199 -0.32 1.13 0.01
CA LYS A 199 -0.62 1.39 1.41
C LYS A 199 -1.39 0.20 1.98
N ALA A 200 -0.93 -0.36 3.09
CA ALA A 200 -1.61 -1.42 3.82
C ALA A 200 -2.19 -0.84 5.12
N ILE A 201 -3.45 -1.15 5.41
CA ILE A 201 -4.11 -0.80 6.66
C ILE A 201 -4.50 -2.11 7.33
N LEU A 202 -3.78 -2.48 8.38
CA LEU A 202 -3.96 -3.72 9.12
C LEU A 202 -4.82 -3.45 10.36
N ILE A 203 -5.95 -4.14 10.50
CA ILE A 203 -6.88 -4.02 11.63
C ILE A 203 -6.93 -5.37 12.35
N THR A 204 -6.30 -5.47 13.51
CA THR A 204 -6.10 -6.74 14.24
C THR A 204 -5.85 -6.51 15.73
N ASP A 205 -5.92 -7.55 16.55
CA ASP A 205 -5.37 -7.57 17.92
C ASP A 205 -3.90 -8.06 17.96
N GLY A 206 -3.37 -8.48 16.81
CA GLY A 206 -1.97 -8.87 16.65
C GLY A 206 -1.67 -10.31 17.08
N LYS A 207 -2.70 -11.09 17.42
CA LYS A 207 -2.53 -12.50 17.75
C LYS A 207 -2.15 -13.25 16.47
N ALA A 208 -1.14 -14.11 16.55
CA ALA A 208 -0.78 -14.99 15.45
C ALA A 208 -0.65 -16.40 16.00
N ASN A 209 -1.47 -17.31 15.46
CA ASN A 209 -1.60 -18.67 16.00
C ASN A 209 -1.28 -19.76 14.96
N THR A 210 -1.01 -19.39 13.71
CA THR A 210 -0.74 -20.33 12.62
C THR A 210 0.43 -19.86 11.77
N CYS A 211 1.43 -20.72 11.58
CA CYS A 211 2.52 -20.53 10.63
C CYS A 211 2.10 -21.06 9.25
N LEU A 212 2.66 -20.51 8.17
CA LEU A 212 2.60 -21.12 6.83
C LEU A 212 3.64 -22.23 6.66
N GLY A 213 4.60 -22.35 7.58
CA GLY A 213 5.71 -23.30 7.46
C GLY A 213 6.82 -22.79 6.53
N LEU A 214 6.86 -21.48 6.26
CA LEU A 214 7.89 -20.84 5.43
C LEU A 214 9.18 -20.57 6.21
N ALA A 215 9.18 -20.76 7.53
CA ALA A 215 10.34 -20.57 8.41
C ALA A 215 10.31 -21.56 9.58
N LYS A 216 11.39 -21.59 10.36
CA LYS A 216 11.51 -22.49 11.53
C LYS A 216 10.60 -22.08 12.69
N SER A 217 10.17 -20.81 12.73
CA SER A 217 9.28 -20.27 13.76
C SER A 217 8.32 -19.22 13.21
N LEU A 218 7.16 -19.05 13.87
CA LEU A 218 6.17 -18.03 13.54
C LEU A 218 6.75 -16.61 13.54
N LYS A 219 7.62 -16.34 14.51
CA LYS A 219 8.27 -15.04 14.68
C LYS A 219 9.16 -14.72 13.48
N GLU A 220 10.00 -15.67 13.09
CA GLU A 220 10.91 -15.54 11.94
C GLU A 220 10.13 -15.38 10.63
N GLU A 221 9.02 -16.10 10.49
CA GLU A 221 8.14 -15.98 9.33
C GLU A 221 7.55 -14.57 9.19
N ILE A 222 6.97 -14.04 10.26
CA ILE A 222 6.41 -12.68 10.30
C ILE A 222 7.51 -11.64 10.06
N GLU A 223 8.69 -11.84 10.63
CA GLU A 223 9.85 -10.97 10.45
C GLU A 223 10.30 -10.93 8.98
N ASN A 224 10.44 -12.08 8.34
CA ASN A 224 10.84 -12.19 6.93
C ASN A 224 9.80 -11.55 6.00
N LEU A 225 8.51 -11.79 6.25
CA LEU A 225 7.43 -11.17 5.48
C LEU A 225 7.40 -9.65 5.67
N SER A 226 7.58 -9.17 6.89
CA SER A 226 7.63 -7.73 7.20
C SER A 226 8.82 -7.06 6.52
N LYS A 227 10.01 -7.68 6.56
CA LYS A 227 11.21 -7.21 5.85
C LYS A 227 10.98 -7.14 4.34
N ALA A 228 10.33 -8.16 3.77
CA ALA A 228 10.00 -8.18 2.35
C ALA A 228 9.02 -7.07 1.95
N LEU A 229 8.01 -6.78 2.78
CA LEU A 229 7.06 -5.68 2.58
C LEU A 229 7.74 -4.31 2.67
N ALA A 230 8.62 -4.13 3.66
CA ALA A 230 9.42 -2.91 3.82
C ALA A 230 10.34 -2.67 2.61
N LYS A 231 11.05 -3.71 2.15
CA LYS A 231 11.91 -3.66 0.95
C LYS A 231 11.11 -3.32 -0.31
N LEU A 232 9.87 -3.81 -0.40
CA LEU A 232 8.97 -3.48 -1.50
C LEU A 232 8.43 -2.04 -1.41
N GLY A 233 8.64 -1.33 -0.30
CA GLY A 233 8.17 0.04 -0.09
C GLY A 233 6.65 0.11 0.12
N VAL A 234 6.09 -0.88 0.83
CA VAL A 234 4.70 -0.84 1.30
C VAL A 234 4.62 0.05 2.54
N ASN A 235 3.79 1.09 2.49
CA ASN A 235 3.52 1.92 3.66
C ASN A 235 2.43 1.25 4.51
N MET A 236 2.67 1.02 5.80
CA MET A 236 1.74 0.29 6.65
C MET A 236 1.21 1.16 7.79
N GLU A 237 -0.09 1.07 8.04
CA GLU A 237 -0.77 1.58 9.23
C GLU A 237 -1.42 0.41 9.97
N ILE A 238 -1.23 0.33 11.29
CA ILE A 238 -1.78 -0.74 12.11
C ILE A 238 -2.78 -0.14 13.08
N TYR A 239 -3.98 -0.71 13.09
CA TYR A 239 -5.06 -0.39 14.00
C TYR A 239 -5.18 -1.52 15.01
N ASP A 240 -4.59 -1.28 16.17
CA ASP A 240 -4.60 -2.19 17.30
C ASP A 240 -5.96 -2.13 17.99
N THR A 241 -6.66 -3.27 18.02
CA THR A 241 -8.02 -3.38 18.56
C THR A 241 -8.08 -4.01 19.96
N ARG A 242 -6.93 -4.22 20.60
CA ARG A 242 -6.86 -4.71 21.98
C ARG A 242 -7.58 -3.75 22.95
N PRO A 243 -8.38 -4.26 23.91
CA PRO A 243 -8.99 -3.43 24.93
C PRO A 243 -7.93 -2.82 25.85
N VAL A 244 -8.09 -1.55 26.22
CA VAL A 244 -7.19 -0.88 27.18
C VAL A 244 -7.53 -1.32 28.60
N GLY A 245 -6.51 -1.67 29.37
CA GLY A 245 -6.66 -2.02 30.79
C GLY A 245 -6.90 -3.52 31.09
N VAL A 246 -6.97 -4.38 30.07
CA VAL A 246 -7.04 -5.83 30.25
C VAL A 246 -5.64 -6.42 30.05
N MET A 247 -5.13 -7.15 31.05
CA MET A 247 -3.92 -7.95 30.92
C MET A 247 -4.19 -9.11 29.94
N GLU A 248 -3.76 -8.97 28.69
CA GLU A 248 -3.73 -10.07 27.74
C GLU A 248 -2.34 -10.70 27.70
N PHE A 249 -2.24 -11.99 28.08
CA PHE A 249 -0.99 -12.76 28.12
C PHE A 249 -0.56 -13.34 26.76
N SER A 250 -1.33 -13.12 25.70
CA SER A 250 -1.00 -13.63 24.35
C SER A 250 0.09 -12.78 23.68
N LYS A 251 1.12 -13.43 23.14
CA LYS A 251 2.16 -12.75 22.34
C LYS A 251 1.54 -12.03 21.15
N SER A 252 1.68 -10.70 21.14
CA SER A 252 1.29 -9.85 20.01
C SER A 252 2.50 -9.59 19.12
N TYR A 253 2.29 -9.64 17.80
CA TYR A 253 3.32 -9.35 16.80
C TYR A 253 3.21 -7.94 16.22
N ILE A 254 2.29 -7.09 16.72
CA ILE A 254 2.08 -5.72 16.22
C ILE A 254 3.36 -4.90 16.33
N ASP A 255 4.02 -4.91 17.49
CA ASP A 255 5.21 -4.08 17.73
C ASP A 255 6.40 -4.52 16.86
N LEU A 256 6.51 -5.84 16.60
CA LEU A 256 7.49 -6.41 15.67
C LEU A 256 7.24 -5.93 14.23
N ILE A 257 5.99 -6.02 13.75
CA ILE A 257 5.65 -5.58 12.39
C ILE A 257 5.84 -4.07 12.27
N ALA A 258 5.44 -3.31 13.28
CA ALA A 258 5.55 -1.87 13.30
C ALA A 258 6.99 -1.38 13.24
N SER A 259 7.88 -1.98 14.03
CA SER A 259 9.31 -1.63 14.00
C SER A 259 9.95 -1.93 12.65
N ILE A 260 9.67 -3.08 12.04
CA ILE A 260 10.27 -3.47 10.75
C ILE A 260 9.72 -2.67 9.58
N CYS A 261 8.41 -2.46 9.53
CA CYS A 261 7.77 -1.75 8.43
C CYS A 261 7.78 -0.22 8.61
N ASN A 262 8.35 0.29 9.71
CA ASN A 262 8.20 1.68 10.15
C ASN A 262 6.73 2.12 10.14
N ALA A 263 5.84 1.22 10.61
CA ALA A 263 4.40 1.41 10.54
C ALA A 263 3.91 2.33 11.66
N THR A 264 2.91 3.15 11.37
CA THR A 264 2.25 3.93 12.42
C THR A 264 1.18 3.07 13.10
N VAL A 265 1.25 2.94 14.43
CA VAL A 265 0.29 2.16 15.22
C VAL A 265 -0.73 3.09 15.88
N TYR A 266 -2.01 2.81 15.65
CA TYR A 266 -3.15 3.47 16.26
C TYR A 266 -3.81 2.49 17.22
N ARG A 267 -3.81 2.80 18.51
CA ARG A 267 -4.54 2.02 19.52
C ARG A 267 -5.98 2.48 19.53
N ALA A 268 -6.90 1.61 19.10
CA ALA A 268 -8.32 1.79 19.27
C ALA A 268 -8.66 1.42 20.72
N GLY A 269 -8.33 2.31 21.64
CA GLY A 269 -8.48 2.14 23.08
C GLY A 269 -9.44 3.15 23.65
#